data_AF-A0A1I7I865-F1
#
_entry.id   AF-A0A1I7I865-F1
#
_cell.length_a   1.000
_cell.length_b   1.000
_cell.length_c   1.000
_cell.angle_alpha   90.00
_cell.angle_beta   90.00
_cell.angle_gamma   90.00
#
_symmetry.space_group_name_H-M   'P 1'
#
loop_
_entity.id
_entity.type
_entity.pdbx_description
1 polymer ?
#
loop_
_entity_poly.entity_id
_entity_poly.type
_entity_poly.pdbx_seq_one_letter_code
_entity_poly.pdbx_strand_id
1 'polypeptide(L)'
;MSRTFRYIQNDDVLRSFKEFSDVIRKRPVVIARHGDYVLYLSCLSGDMLGLSIENLEKRKVVFSRTYDINKTTDALVARGTRHAVQKMSELSDEDVNRKRLQIWKWYIMEWQKNNAENEEELMSRELDWDDSKEQDKDDILDMESFLHGAYLNLGDTIHLINTYLKNEKHKDMFRRFAINDIMELTGEDTKDKSITEAEKNRKSEDEENHTYRFTVSVEATDKEHARQALLNYLAGDERIKVQK
;
A
#
# COMPACT_ATOMS: atom_id res chain seq x y z
N MET A 1 -1.97 28.53 23.34
CA MET A 1 -0.67 27.95 22.94
C MET A 1 -0.91 27.01 21.78
N SER A 2 -0.53 27.39 20.56
CA SER A 2 -0.79 26.62 19.35
C SER A 2 -0.04 25.29 19.41
N ARG A 3 -0.77 24.18 19.22
CA ARG A 3 -0.20 22.86 18.99
C ARG A 3 0.39 22.82 17.57
N THR A 4 1.53 23.45 17.38
CA THR A 4 2.33 23.29 16.15
C THR A 4 2.98 21.91 16.19
N PHE A 5 2.26 20.89 15.72
CA PHE A 5 2.88 19.65 15.29
C PHE A 5 3.73 19.98 14.06
N ARG A 6 5.03 20.19 14.27
CA ARG A 6 5.98 20.36 13.16
C ARG A 6 6.51 18.97 12.83
N TYR A 7 6.30 18.54 11.60
CA TYR A 7 6.94 17.34 11.07
C TYR A 7 8.45 17.62 11.02
N ILE A 8 9.24 16.90 11.83
CA ILE A 8 10.69 17.03 11.84
C ILE A 8 11.21 16.23 10.65
N GLN A 9 11.73 16.91 9.63
CA GLN A 9 12.44 16.23 8.56
C GLN A 9 13.68 15.55 9.13
N ASN A 10 14.01 14.36 8.62
CA ASN A 10 15.14 13.56 9.12
C ASN A 10 16.46 14.33 9.17
N ASP A 11 16.62 15.32 8.30
CA ASP A 11 17.85 16.10 8.15
C ASP A 11 17.94 17.26 9.14
N ASP A 12 16.79 17.70 9.68
CA ASP A 12 16.69 18.85 10.58
C ASP A 12 16.60 18.43 12.06
N VAL A 13 16.86 17.17 12.40
CA VAL A 13 16.68 16.65 13.77
C VAL A 13 17.60 17.34 14.78
N LEU A 14 18.89 17.53 14.45
CA LEU A 14 19.84 18.19 15.35
C LEU A 14 19.56 19.69 15.47
N ARG A 15 19.14 20.33 14.37
CA ARG A 15 18.68 21.73 14.35
C ARG A 15 17.43 21.92 15.20
N SER A 16 16.45 21.05 15.04
CA SER A 16 15.21 21.02 15.83
C SER A 16 15.50 20.77 17.31
N PHE A 17 16.50 19.94 17.63
CA PHE A 17 16.93 19.74 19.00
C PHE A 17 17.53 21.02 19.61
N LYS A 18 18.37 21.76 18.88
CA LYS A 18 18.94 23.03 19.34
C LYS A 18 17.87 24.12 19.50
N GLU A 19 16.95 24.24 18.54
CA GLU A 19 15.87 25.23 18.53
C GLU A 19 14.80 24.97 19.62
N PHE A 20 14.51 23.71 19.93
CA PHE A 20 13.42 23.32 20.85
C PHE A 20 13.91 22.58 22.11
N SER A 21 15.18 22.77 22.49
CA SER A 21 15.81 22.10 23.64
C SER A 21 14.98 22.23 24.93
N ASP A 22 14.39 23.38 25.19
CA ASP A 22 13.54 23.63 26.36
C ASP A 22 12.23 22.82 26.39
N VAL A 23 11.69 22.50 25.21
CA VAL A 23 10.47 21.70 25.06
C VAL A 23 10.81 20.21 25.14
N ILE A 24 11.88 19.79 24.46
CA ILE A 24 12.36 18.40 24.42
C ILE A 24 12.85 17.94 25.81
N ARG A 25 13.41 18.86 26.61
CA ARG A 25 13.76 18.61 28.02
C ARG A 25 12.55 18.29 28.89
N LYS A 26 11.37 18.84 28.58
CA LYS A 26 10.16 18.64 29.38
C LYS A 26 9.36 17.42 28.93
N ARG A 27 9.35 17.12 27.64
CA ARG A 27 8.60 15.98 27.06
C ARG A 27 9.31 15.43 25.82
N PRO A 28 9.32 14.10 25.62
CA PRO A 28 9.80 13.51 24.38
C PRO A 28 8.91 13.95 23.20
N VAL A 29 9.54 14.22 22.06
CA VAL A 29 8.87 14.66 20.83
C VAL A 29 8.81 13.51 19.84
N VAL A 30 7.67 13.33 19.18
CA VAL A 30 7.49 12.32 18.13
C VAL A 30 8.11 12.83 16.83
N ILE A 31 9.07 12.09 16.27
CA ILE A 31 9.65 12.38 14.96
C ILE A 31 8.84 11.70 13.86
N ALA A 32 8.62 10.39 14.02
CA ALA A 32 7.96 9.55 13.03
C ALA A 32 7.09 8.50 13.73
N ARG A 33 6.03 8.09 13.04
CA ARG A 33 5.15 7.00 13.46
C ARG A 33 4.95 6.09 12.27
N HIS A 34 5.04 4.78 12.51
CA HIS A 34 4.77 3.77 11.51
C HIS A 34 4.11 2.57 12.21
N GLY A 35 2.85 2.31 11.86
CA GLY A 35 2.01 1.33 12.57
C GLY A 35 1.94 1.59 14.09
N ASP A 36 2.29 0.56 14.86
CA ASP A 36 2.35 0.56 16.33
C ASP A 36 3.69 1.09 16.88
N TYR A 37 4.64 1.44 16.01
CA TYR A 37 5.95 1.92 16.39
C TYR A 37 6.04 3.44 16.29
N VAL A 38 6.70 4.05 17.27
CA VAL A 38 6.93 5.50 17.34
C VAL A 38 8.39 5.78 17.62
N LEU A 39 8.98 6.65 16.80
CA LEU A 39 10.31 7.19 17.01
C LEU A 39 10.22 8.49 17.84
N TYR A 40 10.76 8.44 19.05
CA TYR A 40 10.85 9.56 19.96
C TYR A 40 12.23 10.20 19.97
N LEU A 41 12.22 11.52 20.09
CA LEU A 41 13.35 12.37 20.43
C LEU A 41 13.24 12.78 21.89
N SER A 42 14.25 12.45 22.69
CA SER A 42 14.32 12.82 24.11
C SER A 42 15.65 13.52 24.41
N CYS A 43 15.66 14.33 25.47
CA CYS A 43 16.89 14.88 26.05
C CYS A 43 17.18 14.08 27.33
N LEU A 44 18.29 13.34 27.34
CA LEU A 44 18.67 12.48 28.48
C LEU A 44 19.43 13.28 29.55
N SER A 45 20.32 14.15 29.10
CA SER A 45 21.05 15.12 29.92
C SER A 45 21.32 16.36 29.06
N GLY A 46 21.68 17.49 29.66
CA GLY A 46 21.70 18.83 29.01
C GLY A 46 22.22 18.86 27.57
N ASP A 47 23.27 18.09 27.28
CA ASP A 47 23.94 18.01 25.98
C ASP A 47 23.81 16.65 25.26
N MET A 48 22.98 15.74 25.78
CA MET A 48 22.76 14.40 25.22
C MET A 48 21.37 14.25 24.61
N LEU A 49 21.36 13.99 23.31
CA LEU A 49 20.18 13.68 22.51
C LEU A 49 19.96 12.17 22.49
N GLY A 50 18.75 11.74 22.84
CA GLY A 50 18.30 10.35 22.75
C GLY A 50 17.29 10.16 21.63
N LEU A 51 17.50 9.16 20.79
CA LEU A 51 16.52 8.61 19.86
C LEU A 51 16.06 7.26 20.37
N SER A 52 14.75 7.04 20.51
CA SER A 52 14.21 5.76 20.96
C SER A 52 12.99 5.35 20.14
N ILE A 53 12.95 4.08 19.72
CA ILE A 53 11.77 3.46 19.10
C ILE A 53 11.00 2.71 20.19
N GLU A 54 9.74 3.06 20.37
CA GLU A 54 8.83 2.40 21.30
C GLU A 54 7.69 1.73 20.53
N ASN A 55 7.33 0.50 20.92
CA ASN A 55 6.12 -0.16 20.49
C ASN A 55 4.97 0.21 21.44
N LEU A 56 3.95 0.90 20.93
CA LEU A 56 2.81 1.39 21.72
C LEU A 56 1.92 0.26 22.28
N GLU A 57 1.79 -0.84 21.54
CA GLU A 57 0.98 -2.00 21.93
C GLU A 57 1.64 -2.78 23.07
N LYS A 58 2.96 -3.01 22.96
CA LYS A 58 3.77 -3.78 23.91
C LYS A 58 4.38 -2.91 25.02
N ARG A 59 4.28 -1.58 24.92
CA ARG A 59 4.89 -0.56 25.81
C ARG A 59 6.37 -0.85 26.09
N LYS A 60 7.11 -1.20 25.05
CA LYS A 60 8.52 -1.63 25.16
C LYS A 60 9.39 -0.81 24.21
N VAL A 61 10.52 -0.35 24.73
CA VAL A 61 11.58 0.27 23.93
C VAL A 61 12.35 -0.83 23.20
N VAL A 62 12.35 -0.76 21.87
CA VAL A 62 12.98 -1.78 21.00
C VAL A 62 14.35 -1.30 20.53
N PHE A 63 14.54 0.02 20.41
CA PHE A 63 15.80 0.61 20.00
C PHE A 63 16.05 1.89 20.75
N SER A 64 17.30 2.13 21.17
CA SER A 64 17.75 3.39 21.75
C SER A 64 19.12 3.74 21.22
N ARG A 65 19.32 5.00 20.83
CA ARG A 65 20.61 5.54 20.41
C ARG A 65 20.80 6.93 20.99
N THR A 66 22.02 7.23 21.41
CA THR A 66 22.37 8.50 22.04
C THR A 66 23.44 9.23 21.23
N TYR A 67 23.39 10.56 21.27
CA TYR A 67 24.31 11.45 20.58
C TYR A 67 24.73 12.59 21.50
N ASP A 68 26.02 12.91 21.50
CA ASP A 68 26.59 14.08 22.17
C ASP A 68 26.56 15.27 21.20
N ILE A 69 25.79 16.31 21.51
CA ILE A 69 25.51 17.45 20.61
C ILE A 69 26.79 18.20 20.23
N ASN A 70 27.75 18.27 21.15
CA ASN A 70 28.98 19.05 20.96
C ASN A 70 29.99 18.33 20.07
N LYS A 71 29.85 17.00 19.90
CA LYS A 71 30.77 16.15 19.14
C LYS A 71 30.17 15.59 17.86
N THR A 72 28.89 15.82 17.61
CA THR A 72 28.17 15.21 16.49
C THR A 72 27.84 16.23 15.41
N THR A 73 27.94 15.81 14.16
CA THR A 73 27.56 16.60 12.98
C THR A 73 26.10 16.37 12.62
N ASP A 74 25.45 17.38 12.04
CA ASP A 74 24.06 17.28 11.57
C ASP A 74 23.87 16.07 10.65
N ALA A 75 24.82 15.82 9.75
CA ALA A 75 24.80 14.68 8.82
C ALA A 75 24.80 13.31 9.52
N LEU A 76 25.50 13.18 10.65
CA LEU A 76 25.59 11.92 11.40
C LEU A 76 24.29 11.64 12.16
N VAL A 77 23.66 12.68 12.71
CA VAL A 77 22.34 12.57 13.36
C VAL A 77 21.24 12.31 12.33
N ALA A 78 21.30 12.96 11.16
CA ALA A 78 20.38 12.72 10.06
C ALA A 78 20.43 11.28 9.56
N ARG A 79 21.64 10.76 9.27
CA ARG A 79 21.83 9.35 8.89
C ARG A 79 21.33 8.39 9.98
N GLY A 80 21.60 8.73 11.23
CA GLY A 80 21.11 8.00 12.40
C GLY A 80 19.59 7.91 12.47
N THR A 81 18.93 9.02 12.23
CA THR A 81 17.46 9.12 12.24
C THR A 81 16.87 8.36 11.05
N ARG A 82 17.41 8.51 9.84
CA ARG A 82 16.97 7.73 8.66
C ARG A 82 17.08 6.23 8.91
N HIS A 83 18.20 5.77 9.47
CA HIS A 83 18.38 4.37 9.83
C HIS A 83 17.37 3.91 10.90
N ALA A 84 17.05 4.75 11.88
CA ALA A 84 16.03 4.43 12.87
C ALA A 84 14.62 4.33 12.25
N VAL A 85 14.29 5.21 11.29
CA VAL A 85 13.04 5.14 10.53
C VAL A 85 12.96 3.89 9.67
N GLN A 86 14.06 3.53 8.97
CA GLN A 86 14.12 2.30 8.19
C GLN A 86 13.92 1.08 9.08
N LYS A 87 14.65 0.99 10.20
CA LYS A 87 14.50 -0.09 11.17
C LYS A 87 13.08 -0.18 11.74
N MET A 88 12.40 0.95 11.90
CA MET A 88 11.01 1.00 12.33
C MET A 88 10.06 0.39 11.29
N SER A 89 10.30 0.65 10.00
CA SER A 89 9.58 -0.01 8.89
C SER A 89 9.80 -1.51 8.93
N GLU A 90 11.07 -1.94 8.96
CA GLU A 90 11.44 -3.37 8.99
C GLU A 90 10.78 -4.13 10.16
N LEU A 91 10.74 -3.52 11.35
CA LEU A 91 10.10 -4.12 12.53
C LEU A 91 8.57 -4.21 12.39
N SER A 92 7.95 -3.22 11.74
CA SER A 92 6.52 -3.23 11.47
C SER A 92 6.19 -4.31 10.44
N ASP A 93 6.95 -4.37 9.35
CA ASP A 93 6.80 -5.35 8.28
C ASP A 93 7.01 -6.78 8.79
N GLU A 94 7.99 -7.00 9.66
CA GLU A 94 8.23 -8.29 10.30
C GLU A 94 7.04 -8.73 11.17
N ASP A 95 6.46 -7.82 11.98
CA ASP A 95 5.29 -8.11 12.81
C ASP A 95 4.05 -8.41 11.94
N VAL A 96 3.84 -7.66 10.85
CA VAL A 96 2.76 -7.89 9.87
C VAL A 96 2.93 -9.26 9.21
N ASN A 97 4.10 -9.53 8.65
CA ASN A 97 4.42 -10.78 7.97
C ASN A 97 4.27 -11.98 8.89
N ARG A 98 4.68 -11.86 10.16
CA ARG A 98 4.50 -12.92 11.15
C ARG A 98 3.03 -13.22 11.43
N LYS A 99 2.18 -12.20 11.54
CA LYS A 99 0.74 -12.37 11.75
C LYS A 99 0.08 -12.95 10.50
N ARG A 100 0.43 -12.47 9.31
CA ARG A 100 -0.07 -12.98 8.03
C ARG A 100 0.31 -14.44 7.81
N LEU A 101 1.58 -14.79 8.01
CA LEU A 101 2.07 -16.17 7.96
C LEU A 101 1.32 -17.09 8.92
N GLN A 102 0.99 -16.60 10.12
CA GLN A 102 0.22 -17.38 11.08
C GLN A 102 -1.20 -17.68 10.59
N ILE A 103 -1.83 -16.74 9.88
CA ILE A 103 -3.14 -16.94 9.27
C ILE A 103 -3.05 -17.91 8.09
N TRP A 104 -2.05 -17.75 7.21
CA TRP A 104 -1.83 -18.66 6.09
C TRP A 104 -1.61 -20.10 6.54
N LYS A 105 -0.92 -20.33 7.67
CA LYS A 105 -0.83 -21.67 8.26
C LYS A 105 -2.20 -22.27 8.56
N TRP A 106 -3.17 -21.47 9.03
CA TRP A 106 -4.52 -21.97 9.27
C TRP A 106 -5.27 -22.30 7.98
N TYR A 107 -5.07 -21.51 6.92
CA TYR A 107 -5.60 -21.84 5.60
C TYR A 107 -5.05 -23.17 5.07
N ILE A 108 -3.73 -23.38 5.15
CA ILE A 108 -3.09 -24.63 4.73
C ILE A 108 -3.64 -25.80 5.56
N MET A 109 -3.74 -25.64 6.88
CA MET A 109 -4.28 -26.68 7.75
C MET A 109 -5.74 -27.03 7.40
N GLU A 110 -6.56 -26.04 7.06
CA GLU A 110 -7.95 -26.26 6.65
C GLU A 110 -8.03 -26.95 5.29
N TRP A 111 -7.19 -26.51 4.34
CA TRP A 111 -7.09 -27.14 3.02
C TRP A 111 -6.64 -28.60 3.11
N GLN A 112 -5.64 -28.91 3.95
CA GLN A 112 -5.18 -30.28 4.18
C GLN A 112 -6.27 -31.16 4.76
N LYS A 113 -7.06 -30.66 5.72
CA LYS A 113 -8.20 -31.42 6.27
C LYS A 113 -9.26 -31.72 5.22
N ASN A 114 -9.56 -30.75 4.36
CA ASN A 114 -10.60 -30.88 3.34
C ASN A 114 -10.16 -31.74 2.15
N ASN A 115 -8.85 -31.92 1.93
CA ASN A 115 -8.28 -32.71 0.84
C ASN A 115 -7.53 -33.96 1.32
N ALA A 116 -7.73 -34.38 2.57
CA ALA A 116 -7.02 -35.51 3.18
C ALA A 116 -7.21 -36.84 2.43
N GLU A 117 -8.33 -37.00 1.70
CA GLU A 117 -8.62 -38.20 0.91
C GLU A 117 -7.94 -38.19 -0.47
N ASN A 118 -7.55 -37.00 -0.97
CA ASN A 118 -6.94 -36.81 -2.30
C ASN A 118 -5.43 -36.50 -2.24
N GLU A 119 -4.81 -36.58 -1.06
CA GLU A 119 -3.44 -36.15 -0.82
C GLU A 119 -2.41 -36.91 -1.69
N GLU A 120 -2.60 -38.23 -1.88
CA GLU A 120 -1.73 -39.05 -2.74
C GLU A 120 -1.88 -38.73 -4.24
N GLU A 121 -3.10 -38.40 -4.69
CA GLU A 121 -3.37 -38.05 -6.09
C GLU A 121 -2.83 -36.65 -6.43
N LEU A 122 -2.94 -35.69 -5.51
CA LEU A 122 -2.37 -34.35 -5.66
C LEU A 122 -0.84 -34.37 -5.64
N MET A 123 -0.25 -35.10 -4.69
CA MET A 123 1.21 -35.24 -4.60
C MET A 123 1.80 -35.93 -5.84
N SER A 124 1.12 -36.94 -6.39
CA SER A 124 1.60 -37.60 -7.61
C SER A 124 1.51 -36.68 -8.83
N ARG A 125 0.47 -35.87 -8.96
CA ARG A 125 0.34 -34.85 -10.03
C ARG A 125 1.39 -33.74 -9.96
N GLU A 126 1.78 -33.29 -8.78
CA GLU A 126 2.83 -32.27 -8.58
C GLU A 126 4.26 -32.83 -8.77
N LEU A 127 4.46 -34.13 -8.51
CA LEU A 127 5.75 -34.80 -8.71
C LEU A 127 6.02 -35.16 -10.17
N ASP A 128 4.96 -35.41 -10.95
CA ASP A 128 5.05 -35.72 -12.37
C ASP A 128 5.18 -34.44 -13.20
N TRP A 129 6.43 -34.03 -13.45
CA TRP A 129 6.74 -32.95 -14.39
C TRP A 129 6.56 -33.43 -15.84
N ASP A 130 5.52 -32.94 -16.52
CA ASP A 130 5.23 -33.25 -17.92
C ASP A 130 5.41 -32.00 -18.80
N ASP A 131 6.54 -31.91 -19.50
CA ASP A 131 6.84 -30.82 -20.46
C ASP A 131 5.90 -30.79 -21.69
N SER A 132 5.08 -31.84 -21.88
CA SER A 132 4.27 -32.01 -23.10
C SER A 132 2.81 -31.58 -22.97
N LYS A 133 2.36 -31.23 -21.76
CA LYS A 133 1.05 -30.62 -21.54
C LYS A 133 1.21 -29.11 -21.62
N GLU A 134 0.48 -28.45 -22.52
CA GLU A 134 0.18 -27.03 -22.33
C GLU A 134 -0.47 -26.93 -20.95
N GLN A 135 0.29 -26.43 -19.97
CA GLN A 135 -0.19 -26.23 -18.61
C GLN A 135 -1.36 -25.26 -18.70
N ASP A 136 -2.58 -25.78 -18.68
CA ASP A 136 -3.73 -24.97 -18.32
C ASP A 136 -3.38 -24.31 -16.99
N LYS A 137 -3.50 -22.99 -16.91
CA LYS A 137 -3.12 -22.22 -15.70
C LYS A 137 -3.86 -22.66 -14.44
N ASP A 138 -4.88 -23.49 -14.59
CA ASP A 138 -5.67 -24.10 -13.51
C ASP A 138 -5.05 -25.39 -12.94
N ASP A 139 -4.04 -26.00 -13.59
CA ASP A 139 -3.53 -27.34 -13.25
C ASP A 139 -2.36 -27.34 -12.25
N ILE A 140 -1.66 -26.22 -12.06
CA ILE A 140 -0.65 -26.09 -11.01
C ILE A 140 -1.28 -25.31 -9.86
N LEU A 141 -1.34 -25.91 -8.68
CA LEU A 141 -1.80 -25.23 -7.49
C LEU A 141 -0.73 -24.21 -7.08
N ASP A 142 -0.76 -23.02 -7.67
CA ASP A 142 0.04 -21.91 -7.17
C ASP A 142 -0.49 -21.53 -5.79
N MET A 143 0.13 -22.14 -4.77
CA MET A 143 -0.19 -21.96 -3.37
C MET A 143 -0.14 -20.49 -2.97
N GLU A 144 0.70 -19.68 -3.62
CA GLU A 144 0.77 -18.24 -3.35
C GLU A 144 -0.50 -17.54 -3.85
N SER A 145 -0.92 -17.81 -5.09
CA SER A 145 -2.18 -17.29 -5.65
C SER A 145 -3.42 -17.77 -4.88
N PHE A 146 -3.45 -19.05 -4.48
CA PHE A 146 -4.53 -19.61 -3.67
C PHE A 146 -4.62 -18.94 -2.30
N LEU A 147 -3.48 -18.85 -1.58
CA LEU A 147 -3.44 -18.23 -0.25
C LEU A 147 -3.76 -16.75 -0.32
N HIS A 148 -3.29 -16.04 -1.35
CA HIS A 148 -3.60 -14.64 -1.55
C HIS A 148 -5.09 -14.45 -1.79
N GLY A 149 -5.69 -15.16 -2.74
CA GLY A 149 -7.13 -15.07 -3.03
C GLY A 149 -8.01 -15.46 -1.84
N ALA A 150 -7.68 -16.54 -1.15
CA ALA A 150 -8.44 -17.01 0.01
C ALA A 150 -8.29 -16.06 1.22
N TYR A 151 -7.12 -15.46 1.41
CA TYR A 151 -6.85 -14.50 2.48
C TYR A 151 -7.60 -13.18 2.28
N LEU A 152 -7.84 -12.75 1.04
CA LEU A 152 -8.66 -11.56 0.77
C LEU A 152 -10.15 -11.75 1.16
N ASN A 153 -10.61 -12.99 1.35
CA ASN A 153 -11.94 -13.25 1.89
C ASN A 153 -11.96 -13.04 3.41
N LEU A 154 -12.34 -11.83 3.82
CA LEU A 154 -12.44 -11.43 5.22
C LEU A 154 -13.33 -12.36 6.06
N GLY A 155 -14.44 -12.87 5.50
CA GLY A 155 -15.37 -13.75 6.22
C GLY A 155 -14.70 -15.06 6.63
N ASP A 156 -14.03 -15.69 5.67
CA ASP A 156 -13.30 -16.95 5.87
C ASP A 156 -12.10 -16.74 6.80
N THR A 157 -11.37 -15.63 6.64
CA THR A 157 -10.24 -15.31 7.52
C THR A 157 -10.68 -15.13 8.97
N ILE A 158 -11.77 -14.39 9.22
CA ILE A 158 -12.32 -14.21 10.57
C ILE A 158 -12.81 -15.55 11.14
N HIS A 159 -13.44 -16.40 10.31
CA HIS A 159 -13.86 -17.73 10.73
C HIS A 159 -12.67 -18.58 11.17
N LEU A 160 -11.60 -18.65 10.36
CA LEU A 160 -10.38 -19.39 10.70
C LEU A 160 -9.72 -18.87 11.98
N ILE A 161 -9.63 -17.54 12.15
CA ILE A 161 -9.15 -16.93 13.39
C ILE A 161 -9.95 -17.44 14.60
N ASN A 162 -11.27 -17.49 14.49
CA ASN A 162 -12.14 -17.93 15.59
C ASN A 162 -12.01 -19.42 15.90
N THR A 163 -11.77 -20.24 14.88
CA THR A 163 -11.63 -21.68 14.98
C THR A 163 -10.29 -22.08 15.59
N TYR A 164 -9.19 -21.46 15.15
CA TYR A 164 -7.84 -21.88 15.53
C TYR A 164 -7.26 -21.14 16.75
N LEU A 165 -7.66 -19.91 17.03
CA LEU A 165 -7.23 -19.20 18.26
C LEU A 165 -8.16 -19.53 19.42
N LYS A 166 -7.61 -19.94 20.56
CA LYS A 166 -8.38 -20.20 21.79
C LYS A 166 -8.44 -18.99 22.74
N ASN A 167 -7.45 -18.10 22.69
CA ASN A 167 -7.37 -16.94 23.58
C ASN A 167 -8.13 -15.73 23.00
N GLU A 168 -9.14 -15.25 23.72
CA GLU A 168 -10.01 -14.15 23.28
C GLU A 168 -9.24 -12.84 23.04
N LYS A 169 -8.22 -12.54 23.86
CA LYS A 169 -7.39 -11.34 23.65
C LYS A 169 -6.62 -11.39 22.34
N HIS A 170 -6.13 -12.58 21.96
CA HIS A 170 -5.40 -12.76 20.72
C HIS A 170 -6.35 -12.83 19.52
N LYS A 171 -7.56 -13.37 19.68
CA LYS A 171 -8.59 -13.29 18.62
C LYS A 171 -8.88 -11.85 18.23
N ASP A 172 -9.13 -10.97 19.19
CA ASP A 172 -9.44 -9.58 18.87
C ASP A 172 -8.26 -8.85 18.23
N MET A 173 -7.03 -9.15 18.66
CA MET A 173 -5.82 -8.64 18.00
C MET A 173 -5.73 -9.11 16.54
N PHE A 174 -5.90 -10.40 16.29
CA PHE A 174 -5.82 -10.98 14.93
C PHE A 174 -6.98 -10.54 14.04
N ARG A 175 -8.20 -10.40 14.57
CA ARG A 175 -9.35 -9.87 13.83
C ARG A 175 -9.09 -8.45 13.37
N ARG A 176 -8.65 -7.56 14.27
CA ARG A 176 -8.33 -6.16 13.94
C ARG A 176 -7.20 -6.09 12.92
N PHE A 177 -6.18 -6.91 13.10
CA PHE A 177 -5.08 -7.03 12.14
C PHE A 177 -5.58 -7.44 10.76
N ALA A 178 -6.30 -8.57 10.64
CA ALA A 178 -6.78 -9.09 9.36
C ALA A 178 -7.71 -8.12 8.64
N ILE A 179 -8.62 -7.45 9.36
CA ILE A 179 -9.48 -6.43 8.77
C ILE A 179 -8.65 -5.30 8.15
N ASN A 180 -7.71 -4.72 8.90
CA ASN A 180 -6.90 -3.61 8.41
C ASN A 180 -6.00 -4.04 7.24
N ASP A 181 -5.37 -5.21 7.37
CA ASP A 181 -4.43 -5.76 6.38
C ASP A 181 -5.13 -6.09 5.05
N ILE A 182 -6.29 -6.76 5.10
CA ILE A 182 -7.09 -7.08 3.90
C ILE A 182 -7.63 -5.80 3.27
N MET A 183 -8.07 -4.81 4.05
CA MET A 183 -8.51 -3.52 3.52
C MET A 183 -7.38 -2.75 2.82
N GLU A 184 -6.16 -2.82 3.34
CA GLU A 184 -4.98 -2.22 2.73
C GLU A 184 -4.64 -2.92 1.40
N LEU A 185 -4.55 -4.25 1.40
CA LEU A 185 -4.26 -5.05 0.20
C LEU A 185 -5.34 -4.90 -0.89
N THR A 186 -6.62 -4.97 -0.53
CA THR A 186 -7.72 -4.74 -1.49
C THR A 186 -7.73 -3.30 -2.03
N GLY A 187 -7.31 -2.33 -1.21
CA GLY A 187 -7.14 -0.95 -1.62
C GLY A 187 -5.99 -0.73 -2.60
N GLU A 188 -4.93 -1.53 -2.52
CA GLU A 188 -3.83 -1.53 -3.49
C GLU A 188 -4.23 -2.26 -4.78
N ASP A 189 -4.83 -3.45 -4.67
CA ASP A 189 -5.30 -4.23 -5.81
C ASP A 189 -6.31 -3.46 -6.68
N THR A 190 -7.21 -2.69 -6.05
CA THR A 190 -8.18 -1.87 -6.78
C THR A 190 -7.51 -0.70 -7.51
N LYS A 191 -6.45 -0.11 -6.95
CA LYS A 191 -5.67 0.94 -7.63
C LYS A 191 -4.88 0.36 -8.79
N ASP A 192 -4.20 -0.76 -8.58
CA ASP A 192 -3.37 -1.39 -9.61
C ASP A 192 -4.22 -1.94 -10.75
N LYS A 193 -5.39 -2.53 -10.47
CA LYS A 193 -6.37 -2.91 -11.49
C LYS A 193 -6.91 -1.69 -12.25
N SER A 194 -7.18 -0.59 -11.56
CA SER A 194 -7.64 0.65 -12.22
C SER A 194 -6.57 1.27 -13.12
N ILE A 195 -5.29 1.22 -12.73
CA ILE A 195 -4.17 1.74 -13.52
C ILE A 195 -3.93 0.84 -14.74
N THR A 196 -3.92 -0.48 -14.54
CA THR A 196 -3.73 -1.44 -15.65
C THR A 196 -4.92 -1.45 -16.62
N GLU A 197 -6.15 -1.26 -16.15
CA GLU A 197 -7.32 -1.03 -17.02
C GLU A 197 -7.24 0.32 -17.74
N ALA A 198 -6.81 1.38 -17.07
CA ALA A 198 -6.60 2.69 -17.73
C ALA A 198 -5.50 2.62 -18.80
N GLU A 199 -4.44 1.85 -18.59
CA GLU A 199 -3.39 1.62 -19.59
C GLU A 199 -3.86 0.72 -20.75
N LYS A 200 -4.69 -0.29 -20.47
CA LYS A 200 -5.33 -1.10 -21.52
C LYS A 200 -6.30 -0.26 -22.37
N ASN A 201 -7.10 0.59 -21.73
CA ASN A 201 -8.01 1.49 -22.42
C ASN A 201 -7.27 2.52 -23.28
N ARG A 202 -6.13 3.03 -22.81
CA ARG A 202 -5.24 3.89 -23.63
C ARG A 202 -4.66 3.17 -24.83
N LYS A 203 -4.34 1.88 -24.71
CA LYS A 203 -3.85 1.07 -25.84
C LYS A 203 -4.96 0.67 -26.81
N SER A 204 -6.21 0.57 -26.36
CA SER A 204 -7.36 0.31 -27.24
C SER A 204 -7.93 1.57 -27.90
N GLU A 205 -7.67 2.76 -27.34
CA GLU A 205 -8.06 4.06 -27.94
C GLU A 205 -7.12 4.52 -29.07
N ASP A 206 -6.03 3.78 -29.36
CA ASP A 206 -5.16 4.01 -30.53
C ASP A 206 -5.79 3.54 -31.86
N GLU A 207 -7.10 3.23 -31.91
CA GLU A 207 -7.86 3.20 -33.16
C GLU A 207 -8.09 4.64 -33.69
N GLU A 208 -7.06 5.16 -34.35
CA GLU A 208 -6.97 6.27 -35.31
C GLU A 208 -8.24 7.11 -35.64
N ASN A 209 -8.78 7.88 -34.68
CA ASN A 209 -9.70 8.99 -34.98
C ASN A 209 -8.94 10.17 -35.61
N HIS A 210 -8.73 10.12 -36.93
CA HIS A 210 -8.13 11.23 -37.69
C HIS A 210 -9.06 12.45 -37.70
N THR A 211 -8.72 13.46 -36.90
CA THR A 211 -9.46 14.73 -36.87
C THR A 211 -8.94 15.66 -37.97
N TYR A 212 -9.74 15.87 -39.02
CA TYR A 212 -9.42 16.83 -40.08
C TYR A 212 -10.04 18.20 -39.79
N ARG A 213 -9.24 19.26 -39.83
CA ARG A 213 -9.70 20.65 -39.70
C ARG A 213 -9.70 21.32 -41.08
N PHE A 214 -10.84 21.87 -41.46
CA PHE A 214 -10.97 22.71 -42.65
C PHE A 214 -11.77 23.99 -42.32
N THR A 215 -11.60 25.02 -43.14
CA THR A 215 -12.28 26.32 -42.97
C THR A 215 -13.17 26.56 -44.17
N VAL A 216 -14.47 26.80 -43.94
CA VAL A 216 -15.45 27.12 -44.98
C VAL A 216 -15.96 28.54 -44.74
N SER A 217 -15.93 29.37 -45.77
CA SER A 217 -16.50 30.72 -45.75
C SER A 217 -17.83 30.72 -46.50
N VAL A 218 -18.88 31.26 -45.89
CA VAL A 218 -20.22 31.35 -46.48
C VAL A 218 -20.71 32.78 -46.39
N GLU A 219 -21.21 33.33 -47.49
CA GLU A 219 -21.89 34.62 -47.50
C GLU A 219 -23.34 34.44 -47.06
N ALA A 220 -23.71 35.07 -45.94
CA ALA A 220 -25.08 35.04 -45.43
C ALA A 220 -25.45 36.38 -44.80
N THR A 221 -26.74 36.70 -44.81
CA THR A 221 -27.30 37.95 -44.28
C THR A 221 -27.39 37.98 -42.76
N ASP A 222 -27.34 36.81 -42.10
CA ASP A 222 -27.41 36.64 -40.65
C ASP A 222 -26.67 35.35 -40.22
N LYS A 223 -26.22 35.31 -38.97
CA LYS A 223 -25.50 34.20 -38.33
C LYS A 223 -26.28 32.89 -38.38
N GLU A 224 -27.60 32.91 -38.18
CA GLU A 224 -28.39 31.68 -38.21
C GLU A 224 -28.53 31.12 -39.63
N HIS A 225 -28.58 32.01 -40.64
CA HIS A 225 -28.53 31.63 -42.05
C HIS A 225 -27.17 31.03 -42.43
N ALA A 226 -26.06 31.60 -41.93
CA ALA A 226 -24.72 31.04 -42.12
C ALA A 226 -24.60 29.63 -41.51
N ARG A 227 -25.17 29.43 -40.31
CA ARG A 227 -25.16 28.14 -39.61
C ARG A 227 -25.93 27.07 -40.38
N GLN A 228 -27.12 27.40 -40.87
CA GLN A 228 -27.94 26.47 -41.66
C GLN A 228 -27.28 26.14 -43.00
N ALA A 229 -26.69 27.13 -43.68
CA ALA A 229 -25.97 26.90 -44.93
C ALA A 229 -24.74 25.99 -44.75
N LEU A 230 -23.96 26.18 -43.67
CA LEU A 230 -22.84 25.31 -43.32
C LEU A 230 -23.30 23.88 -42.98
N LEU A 231 -24.39 23.74 -42.22
CA LEU A 231 -24.93 22.43 -41.88
C LEU A 231 -25.45 21.69 -43.13
N ASN A 232 -26.11 22.39 -44.05
CA ASN A 232 -26.56 21.80 -45.32
C ASN A 232 -25.38 21.41 -46.22
N TYR A 233 -24.31 22.22 -46.25
CA TYR A 233 -23.09 21.91 -47.00
C TYR A 233 -22.40 20.65 -46.44
N LEU A 234 -22.32 20.51 -45.12
CA LEU A 234 -21.72 19.34 -44.46
C LEU A 234 -22.60 18.09 -44.51
N ALA A 235 -23.92 18.27 -44.45
CA ALA A 235 -24.89 17.16 -44.52
C ALA A 235 -25.11 16.64 -45.95
N GLY A 236 -24.71 17.39 -46.98
CA GLY A 236 -24.73 16.95 -48.38
C GLY A 236 -23.63 15.94 -48.74
N ASP A 237 -22.63 15.76 -47.87
CA ASP A 237 -21.62 14.71 -47.99
C ASP A 237 -22.09 13.48 -47.18
N GLU A 238 -22.53 12.43 -47.86
CA GLU A 238 -23.07 11.19 -47.25
C GLU A 238 -22.10 10.51 -46.27
N ARG A 239 -20.82 10.92 -46.27
CA ARG A 239 -19.76 10.41 -45.38
C ARG A 239 -19.73 11.09 -44.01
N ILE A 240 -20.43 12.21 -43.83
CA ILE A 240 -20.37 13.03 -42.61
C ILE A 240 -21.72 12.98 -41.89
N LYS A 241 -21.84 12.11 -40.88
CA LYS A 241 -23.00 12.11 -39.97
C LYS A 241 -22.83 13.20 -38.91
N VAL A 242 -23.53 14.32 -39.09
CA VAL A 242 -23.64 15.35 -38.06
C VAL A 242 -24.62 14.86 -36.99
N GLN A 243 -24.14 14.56 -35.78
CA GLN A 243 -25.02 14.29 -34.64
C GLN A 243 -25.75 15.59 -34.27
N LYS A 244 -27.08 15.53 -34.19
CA LYS A 244 -27.96 16.64 -33.80
C LYS A 244 -27.92 16.88 -32.30
#